data_AF-A0A835RI22-F1
#
_entry.id   AF-A0A835RI22-F1
#
_cell.length_a   1.000
_cell.length_b   1.000
_cell.length_c   1.000
_cell.angle_alpha   90.00
_cell.angle_beta   90.00
_cell.angle_gamma   90.00
#
_symmetry.space_group_name_H-M   'P 1'
#
loop_
_entity.id
_entity.type
_entity.pdbx_description
1 polymer ?
#
loop_
_entity_poly.entity_id
_entity_poly.type
_entity_poly.pdbx_seq_one_letter_code
_entity_poly.pdbx_strand_id
1 'polypeptide(L)'
;MAIAFPLTEGVLREAFVDLQSHSSCLTDFTCKWKDLEVHLSLTADLIEKRFSELKSKETTSAPEELEKGLKEQDTVEARPELKSLCASMDIKGLRNFMEENRKDIGTIIGELGPALRLAPDPVELVLNSLDGFFSSKGEKGATVLSIRKTSVNLLEGLLRLAPEVKPSSRECSPGGNGVEAEN
;
A
#
# COMPACT_ATOMS: atom_id res chain seq x y z
N MET A 1 36.56 -40.14 -5.16
CA MET A 1 37.60 -39.92 -4.14
C MET A 1 37.13 -38.79 -3.25
N ALA A 2 36.76 -39.08 -2.01
CA ALA A 2 36.45 -38.05 -1.02
C ALA A 2 37.78 -37.49 -0.48
N ILE A 3 38.02 -36.19 -0.67
CA ILE A 3 39.19 -35.52 -0.08
C ILE A 3 38.84 -35.28 1.39
N ALA A 4 39.22 -36.22 2.26
CA ALA A 4 39.21 -35.99 3.69
C ALA A 4 40.38 -35.06 4.01
N PHE A 5 40.08 -33.78 4.24
CA PHE A 5 41.05 -32.81 4.72
C PHE A 5 41.41 -33.21 6.16
N PRO A 6 42.68 -33.55 6.50
CA PRO A 6 43.01 -33.88 7.87
C PRO A 6 43.05 -32.57 8.65
N LEU A 7 42.02 -32.31 9.46
CA LEU A 7 42.05 -31.27 10.49
C LEU A 7 43.08 -31.71 11.54
N THR A 8 44.35 -31.36 11.31
CA THR A 8 45.42 -31.60 12.28
C THR A 8 45.29 -30.60 13.43
N GLU A 9 45.69 -30.99 14.63
CA GLU A 9 45.66 -30.14 15.83
C GLU A 9 46.36 -28.78 15.61
N GLY A 10 47.41 -28.78 14.79
CA GLY A 10 48.16 -27.57 14.41
C GLY A 10 47.32 -26.56 13.63
N VAL A 11 46.54 -27.01 12.64
CA VAL A 11 45.67 -26.13 11.83
C VAL A 11 44.55 -25.53 12.68
N LEU A 12 43.99 -26.32 13.60
CA LEU A 12 42.97 -25.82 14.52
C LEU A 12 43.53 -24.77 15.48
N ARG A 13 44.76 -24.98 15.97
CA ARG A 13 45.45 -24.05 16.87
C ARG A 13 45.78 -22.74 16.17
N GLU A 14 46.24 -22.79 14.93
CA GLU A 14 46.51 -21.60 14.11
C GLU A 14 45.23 -20.80 13.85
N ALA A 15 44.16 -21.46 13.41
CA ALA A 15 42.86 -20.81 13.22
C ALA A 15 42.30 -20.21 14.53
N PHE A 16 42.54 -20.84 15.68
CA PHE A 16 42.13 -20.31 16.98
C PHE A 16 42.95 -19.07 17.38
N VAL A 17 44.26 -19.07 17.18
CA VAL A 17 45.13 -17.91 17.48
C VAL A 17 44.79 -16.75 16.55
N ASP A 18 44.56 -17.01 15.27
CA ASP A 18 44.10 -16.01 14.31
C ASP A 18 42.75 -15.44 14.72
N LEU A 19 41.78 -16.29 15.08
CA LEU A 19 40.48 -15.85 15.56
C LEU A 19 40.59 -15.01 16.85
N GLN A 20 41.46 -15.42 17.77
CA GLN A 20 41.71 -14.68 19.00
C GLN A 20 42.40 -13.33 18.74
N SER A 21 43.26 -13.24 17.73
CA SER A 21 43.89 -11.98 17.31
C SER A 21 42.86 -10.93 16.85
N HIS A 22 41.73 -11.39 16.30
CA HIS A 22 40.61 -10.55 15.87
C HIS A 22 39.53 -10.35 16.96
N SER A 23 39.77 -10.79 18.20
CA SER A 23 38.79 -10.71 19.30
C SER A 23 38.27 -9.30 19.58
N SER A 24 39.11 -8.27 19.43
CA SER A 24 38.71 -6.86 19.57
C SER A 24 37.68 -6.43 18.53
N CYS A 25 37.82 -6.89 17.29
CA CYS A 25 36.85 -6.62 16.22
C CYS A 25 35.51 -7.30 16.50
N LEU A 26 35.53 -8.51 17.06
CA LEU A 26 34.31 -9.22 17.48
C LEU A 26 33.61 -8.52 18.65
N THR A 27 34.35 -7.99 19.62
CA THR A 27 33.76 -7.22 20.72
C THR A 27 33.19 -5.89 20.22
N ASP A 28 33.91 -5.17 19.36
CA ASP A 28 33.44 -3.92 18.77
C ASP A 28 32.17 -4.13 17.94
N PHE A 29 32.12 -5.21 17.15
CA PHE A 29 30.94 -5.62 16.43
C PHE A 29 29.78 -5.96 17.37
N THR A 30 30.04 -6.74 18.42
CA THR A 30 29.02 -7.15 19.39
C THR A 30 28.43 -5.94 20.13
N CYS A 31 29.26 -4.95 20.48
CA CYS A 31 28.80 -3.71 21.09
C CYS A 31 27.92 -2.90 20.12
N LYS A 32 28.38 -2.67 18.88
CA LYS A 32 27.60 -1.96 17.85
C LYS A 32 26.28 -2.66 17.51
N TRP A 33 26.28 -3.99 17.48
CA TRP A 33 25.08 -4.78 17.27
C TRP A 33 24.06 -4.57 18.39
N LYS A 34 24.50 -4.55 19.65
CA LYS A 34 23.62 -4.24 20.79
C LYS A 34 23.05 -2.83 20.72
N ASP A 35 23.86 -1.84 20.36
CA ASP A 35 23.39 -0.47 20.17
C ASP A 35 22.30 -0.39 19.08
N LEU A 36 22.50 -1.14 17.98
CA LEU A 36 21.52 -1.26 16.90
C LEU A 36 20.22 -1.94 17.35
N GLU A 37 20.31 -3.04 18.08
CA GLU A 37 19.16 -3.79 18.59
C GLU A 37 18.30 -2.91 19.52
N VAL A 38 18.95 -2.12 20.39
CA VAL A 38 18.26 -1.15 21.25
C VAL A 38 17.55 -0.09 20.40
N HIS A 39 18.22 0.47 19.39
CA HIS A 39 17.60 1.47 18.53
C HIS A 39 16.39 0.92 17.75
N LEU A 40 16.51 -0.31 17.22
CA LEU A 40 15.41 -0.99 16.53
C LEU A 40 14.22 -1.22 17.46
N SER A 41 14.48 -1.70 18.68
CA SER A 41 13.44 -1.90 19.71
C SER A 41 12.72 -0.58 20.02
N LEU A 42 13.46 0.49 20.31
CA LEU A 42 12.89 1.81 20.57
C LEU A 42 12.04 2.34 19.40
N THR A 43 12.49 2.09 18.17
CA THR A 43 11.77 2.49 16.97
C THR A 43 10.46 1.71 16.84
N ALA A 44 10.49 0.39 17.06
CA ALA A 44 9.31 -0.46 17.05
C ALA A 44 8.28 -0.02 18.10
N ASP A 45 8.73 0.21 19.34
CA ASP A 45 7.86 0.68 20.44
C ASP A 45 7.22 2.02 20.13
N LEU A 46 7.97 2.95 19.54
CA LEU A 46 7.45 4.26 19.17
C LEU A 46 6.39 4.16 18.07
N ILE A 47 6.62 3.30 17.06
CA ILE A 47 5.66 3.05 15.99
C ILE A 47 4.38 2.43 16.57
N GLU A 48 4.49 1.42 17.43
CA GLU A 48 3.34 0.76 18.05
C GLU A 48 2.55 1.72 18.95
N LYS A 49 3.25 2.56 19.71
CA LYS A 49 2.63 3.64 20.48
C LYS A 49 1.86 4.60 19.59
N ARG A 50 2.48 5.11 18.51
CA ARG A 50 1.82 6.02 17.57
C ARG A 50 0.62 5.38 16.90
N PHE A 51 0.71 4.10 16.52
CA PHE A 51 -0.39 3.37 15.93
C PHE A 51 -1.57 3.25 16.90
N SER A 52 -1.29 2.96 18.17
CA SER A 52 -2.29 2.90 19.23
C SER A 52 -2.92 4.27 19.54
N GLU A 53 -2.13 5.34 19.55
CA GLU A 53 -2.62 6.73 19.65
C GLU A 53 -3.57 7.09 18.50
N LEU A 54 -3.22 6.69 17.27
CA LEU A 54 -4.08 6.92 16.11
C LEU A 54 -5.38 6.13 16.18
N LYS A 55 -5.32 4.84 16.53
CA LYS A 55 -6.50 3.97 16.66
C LYS A 55 -7.48 4.46 17.74
N SER A 56 -6.96 4.96 18.86
CA SER A 56 -7.79 5.53 19.93
C SER A 56 -8.37 6.91 19.55
N LYS A 57 -7.63 7.71 18.78
CA LYS A 57 -8.13 8.98 18.23
C LYS A 57 -9.24 8.76 17.19
N GLU A 58 -9.14 7.69 16.39
CA GLU A 58 -10.17 7.27 15.44
C GLU A 58 -11.47 6.82 16.15
N THR A 59 -11.37 6.26 17.36
CA THR A 59 -12.54 5.87 18.17
C THR A 59 -13.22 7.07 18.86
N THR A 60 -12.52 8.20 19.05
CA THR A 60 -13.07 9.42 19.70
C THR A 60 -13.55 10.48 18.71
N SER A 61 -13.29 10.30 17.41
CA SER A 61 -14.08 10.92 16.33
C SER A 61 -14.84 9.84 15.57
N ALA A 62 -15.91 9.36 16.20
CA ALA A 62 -17.06 8.64 15.63
C ALA A 62 -16.85 7.87 14.30
N PRO A 63 -16.97 6.53 14.33
CA PRO A 63 -17.50 5.74 13.22
C PRO A 63 -19.04 5.63 13.26
N GLU A 64 -19.75 6.39 14.12
CA GLU A 64 -21.22 6.34 14.18
C GLU A 64 -21.94 6.97 12.98
N GLU A 65 -21.21 7.60 12.04
CA GLU A 65 -21.75 8.03 10.75
C GLU A 65 -21.45 7.06 9.58
N LEU A 66 -20.90 5.87 9.82
CA LEU A 66 -20.66 4.92 8.71
C LEU A 66 -21.81 3.92 8.47
N GLU A 67 -22.76 3.78 9.39
CA GLU A 67 -23.94 2.92 9.17
C GLU A 67 -25.25 3.70 8.96
N LYS A 68 -25.30 4.99 9.30
CA LYS A 68 -26.48 5.84 9.02
C LYS A 68 -26.43 6.54 7.67
N GLY A 69 -25.28 6.54 7.00
CA GLY A 69 -25.05 7.19 5.69
C GLY A 69 -25.50 6.40 4.46
N LEU A 70 -26.09 5.21 4.60
CA LEU A 70 -26.58 4.42 3.47
C LEU A 70 -27.95 4.87 2.93
N LYS A 71 -28.56 5.92 3.50
CA LYS A 71 -29.85 6.46 3.03
C LYS A 71 -29.88 7.97 2.75
N GLU A 72 -28.75 8.66 2.88
CA GLU A 72 -28.64 10.09 2.53
C GLU A 72 -27.40 10.32 1.64
N GLN A 73 -27.38 9.69 0.46
CA GLN A 73 -26.38 9.99 -0.58
C GLN A 73 -27.02 10.63 -1.80
N ASP A 74 -27.85 11.65 -1.58
CA ASP A 74 -28.58 12.30 -2.67
C ASP A 74 -28.52 13.84 -2.66
N THR A 75 -27.56 14.47 -1.98
CA THR A 75 -27.53 15.94 -1.91
C THR A 75 -26.18 16.63 -2.10
N VAL A 76 -25.04 15.91 -2.12
CA VAL A 76 -23.77 16.53 -2.53
C VAL A 76 -23.60 16.38 -4.03
N GLU A 77 -24.20 17.33 -4.76
CA GLU A 77 -24.04 17.48 -6.21
C GLU A 77 -22.58 17.80 -6.54
N ALA A 78 -21.86 16.80 -7.03
CA ALA A 78 -20.50 16.99 -7.53
C ALA A 78 -20.46 18.01 -8.67
N ARG A 79 -19.36 18.78 -8.74
CA ARG A 79 -19.17 19.79 -9.81
C ARG A 79 -19.35 19.17 -11.20
N PRO A 80 -19.98 19.89 -12.15
CA PRO A 80 -20.28 19.36 -13.48
C PRO A 80 -19.01 18.95 -14.25
N GLU A 81 -17.90 19.66 -14.04
CA GLU A 81 -16.60 19.35 -14.62
C GLU A 81 -16.04 18.02 -14.07
N LEU A 82 -16.09 17.81 -12.76
CA LEU A 82 -15.66 16.57 -12.11
C LEU A 82 -16.49 15.37 -12.61
N LYS A 83 -17.81 15.54 -12.69
CA LYS A 83 -18.73 14.52 -13.24
C LYS A 83 -18.38 14.18 -14.70
N SER A 84 -18.13 15.20 -15.53
CA SER A 84 -17.75 15.04 -16.93
C SER A 84 -16.42 14.27 -17.07
N LEU A 85 -15.42 14.61 -16.27
CA LEU A 85 -14.10 13.97 -16.28
C LEU A 85 -14.19 12.48 -15.88
N CYS A 86 -14.98 12.16 -14.84
CA CYS A 86 -15.21 10.77 -14.45
C CYS A 86 -15.99 9.99 -15.52
N ALA A 87 -17.07 10.56 -16.06
CA ALA A 87 -17.88 9.90 -17.09
C ALA A 87 -17.12 9.66 -18.40
N SER A 88 -16.22 10.57 -18.77
CA SER A 88 -15.37 10.46 -19.96
C SER A 88 -14.10 9.63 -19.74
N MET A 89 -13.87 9.11 -18.53
CA MET A 89 -12.65 8.41 -18.14
C MET A 89 -11.37 9.24 -18.37
N ASP A 90 -11.45 10.58 -18.32
CA ASP A 90 -10.30 11.45 -18.57
C ASP A 90 -9.41 11.58 -17.34
N ILE A 91 -8.48 10.63 -17.20
CA ILE A 91 -7.53 10.56 -16.10
C ILE A 91 -6.60 11.79 -16.08
N LYS A 92 -6.21 12.31 -17.26
CA LYS A 92 -5.26 13.42 -17.35
C LYS A 92 -5.94 14.73 -16.98
N GLY A 93 -7.16 14.95 -17.48
CA GLY A 93 -8.00 16.06 -17.07
C GLY A 93 -8.34 16.01 -15.58
N LEU A 94 -8.64 14.84 -15.04
CA LEU A 94 -8.90 14.65 -13.61
C LEU A 94 -7.69 15.00 -12.74
N ARG A 95 -6.48 14.58 -13.14
CA ARG A 95 -5.24 14.98 -12.47
C ARG A 95 -5.05 16.50 -12.48
N ASN A 96 -5.19 17.14 -13.64
CA ASN A 96 -5.03 18.58 -13.78
C ASN A 96 -6.08 19.35 -12.96
N PHE A 97 -7.34 18.92 -13.02
CA PHE A 97 -8.43 19.51 -12.24
C PHE A 97 -8.14 19.51 -10.74
N MET A 98 -7.68 18.36 -10.21
CA MET A 98 -7.33 18.25 -8.78
C MET A 98 -6.09 19.08 -8.43
N GLU A 99 -5.16 19.27 -9.37
CA GLU A 99 -4.00 20.15 -9.20
C GLU A 99 -4.34 21.63 -9.20
N GLU A 100 -5.25 22.06 -10.06
CA GLU A 100 -5.70 23.44 -10.17
C GLU A 100 -6.56 23.84 -8.95
N ASN A 101 -7.30 22.89 -8.40
CA ASN A 101 -8.19 23.09 -7.26
C ASN A 101 -7.61 22.63 -5.91
N ARG A 102 -6.28 22.65 -5.75
CA ARG A 102 -5.58 22.19 -4.51
C ARG A 102 -6.10 22.82 -3.21
N LYS A 103 -6.61 24.06 -3.26
CA LYS A 103 -7.16 24.77 -2.09
C LYS A 103 -8.50 24.18 -1.63
N ASP A 104 -9.26 23.63 -2.57
CA ASP A 104 -10.60 23.08 -2.36
C ASP A 104 -10.58 21.53 -2.40
N ILE A 105 -9.40 20.93 -2.30
CA ILE A 105 -9.22 19.48 -2.49
C ILE A 105 -10.05 18.65 -1.51
N GLY A 106 -10.25 19.13 -0.28
CA GLY A 106 -11.08 18.45 0.72
C GLY A 106 -12.55 18.36 0.29
N THR A 107 -13.07 19.42 -0.33
CA THR A 107 -14.43 19.44 -0.91
C THR A 107 -14.52 18.50 -2.10
N ILE A 108 -13.51 18.53 -2.98
CA ILE A 108 -13.45 17.66 -4.17
C ILE A 108 -13.40 16.17 -3.79
N ILE A 109 -12.66 15.80 -2.73
CA ILE A 109 -12.62 14.42 -2.24
C ILE A 109 -14.02 13.98 -1.74
N GLY A 110 -14.79 14.88 -1.11
CA GLY A 110 -16.18 14.61 -0.71
C GLY A 110 -17.13 14.42 -1.91
N GLU A 111 -16.91 15.17 -2.99
CA GLU A 111 -17.66 15.09 -4.24
C GLU A 111 -17.26 13.87 -5.12
N LEU A 112 -16.08 13.30 -4.89
CA LEU A 112 -15.49 12.25 -5.72
C LEU A 112 -16.34 10.99 -5.74
N GLY A 113 -16.98 10.63 -4.62
CA GLY A 113 -17.83 9.43 -4.54
C GLY A 113 -18.95 9.46 -5.58
N PRO A 114 -19.90 10.40 -5.49
CA PRO A 114 -20.97 10.53 -6.49
C PRO A 114 -20.44 10.69 -7.93
N ALA A 115 -19.34 11.41 -8.14
CA ALA A 115 -18.76 11.59 -9.48
C ALA A 115 -18.16 10.31 -10.07
N LEU A 116 -17.43 9.53 -9.26
CA LEU A 116 -16.82 8.27 -9.68
C LEU A 116 -17.88 7.23 -10.08
N ARG A 117 -19.08 7.26 -9.49
CA ARG A 117 -20.19 6.38 -9.90
C ARG A 117 -20.69 6.63 -11.33
N LEU A 118 -20.44 7.81 -11.88
CA LEU A 118 -20.79 8.13 -13.26
C LEU A 118 -19.76 7.58 -14.26
N ALA A 119 -18.60 7.13 -13.78
CA ALA A 119 -17.61 6.50 -14.64
C ALA A 119 -18.11 5.11 -15.11
N PRO A 120 -17.89 4.75 -16.39
CA PRO A 120 -18.21 3.42 -16.90
C PRO A 120 -17.54 2.29 -16.12
N ASP A 121 -16.27 2.49 -15.74
CA ASP A 121 -15.53 1.61 -14.83
C ASP A 121 -14.74 2.47 -13.83
N PRO A 122 -15.28 2.68 -12.61
CA PRO A 122 -14.62 3.47 -11.58
C PRO A 122 -13.31 2.85 -11.08
N VAL A 123 -13.18 1.51 -11.13
CA VAL A 123 -11.98 0.81 -10.67
C VAL A 123 -10.87 1.01 -11.68
N GLU A 124 -11.15 0.79 -12.97
CA GLU A 124 -10.20 1.01 -14.05
C GLU A 124 -9.75 2.48 -14.11
N LEU A 125 -10.67 3.44 -13.91
CA LEU A 125 -10.34 4.87 -13.85
C LEU A 125 -9.29 5.17 -12.79
N VAL A 126 -9.48 4.65 -11.59
CA VAL A 126 -8.58 4.86 -10.44
C VAL A 126 -7.27 4.12 -10.66
N LEU A 127 -7.29 2.90 -11.20
CA LEU A 127 -6.07 2.14 -11.50
C LEU A 127 -5.22 2.84 -12.56
N ASN A 128 -5.82 3.34 -13.62
CA ASN A 128 -5.12 4.09 -14.67
C ASN A 128 -4.57 5.45 -14.17
N SER A 129 -5.11 5.97 -13.06
CA SER A 129 -4.56 7.17 -12.41
C SER A 129 -3.17 6.95 -11.78
N LEU A 130 -2.84 5.68 -11.48
CA LEU A 130 -1.55 5.25 -10.94
C LEU A 130 -0.43 5.21 -11.99
N ASP A 131 -0.74 5.46 -13.26
CA ASP A 131 0.28 5.56 -14.30
C ASP A 131 1.30 6.67 -13.96
N GLY A 132 2.58 6.33 -13.99
CA GLY A 132 3.69 7.19 -13.54
C GLY A 132 3.91 7.27 -12.01
N PHE A 133 3.10 6.60 -11.18
CA PHE A 133 3.24 6.61 -9.71
C PHE A 133 4.59 6.04 -9.23
N PHE A 134 5.06 5.00 -9.92
CA PHE A 134 6.29 4.26 -9.61
C PHE A 134 7.47 4.61 -10.54
N SER A 135 7.46 5.79 -11.18
CA SER A 135 8.50 6.16 -12.15
C SER A 135 9.92 6.02 -11.56
N SER A 136 10.67 5.05 -12.07
CA SER A 136 12.03 4.70 -11.63
C SER A 136 13.12 5.45 -12.40
N LYS A 137 12.74 6.32 -13.34
CA LYS A 137 13.66 6.98 -14.29
C LYS A 137 13.60 8.50 -14.16
N GLY A 138 14.25 9.05 -13.14
CA GLY A 138 14.75 10.44 -13.12
C GLY A 138 13.75 11.56 -13.46
N GLU A 139 12.45 11.28 -13.38
CA GLU A 139 11.40 12.21 -13.77
C GLU A 139 11.25 13.30 -12.71
N LYS A 140 10.90 14.53 -13.14
CA LYS A 140 10.84 15.71 -12.26
C LYS A 140 10.02 15.39 -11.00
N GLY A 141 10.66 15.43 -9.83
CA GLY A 141 10.05 15.00 -8.56
C GLY A 141 8.72 15.67 -8.24
N ALA A 142 8.47 16.89 -8.74
CA ALA A 142 7.20 17.59 -8.57
C ALA A 142 6.02 16.90 -9.30
N THR A 143 6.24 16.36 -10.50
CA THR A 143 5.21 15.67 -11.29
C THR A 143 4.83 14.33 -10.66
N VAL A 144 5.84 13.56 -10.21
CA VAL A 144 5.63 12.28 -9.51
C VAL A 144 4.86 12.47 -8.20
N LEU A 145 5.19 13.49 -7.41
CA LEU A 145 4.47 13.80 -6.18
C LEU A 145 3.01 14.18 -6.42
N SER A 146 2.72 14.85 -7.53
CA SER A 146 1.37 15.22 -7.89
C SER A 146 0.53 14.01 -8.28
N ILE A 147 1.07 13.12 -9.12
CA ILE A 147 0.46 11.84 -9.48
C ILE A 147 0.15 11.03 -8.22
N ARG A 148 1.10 10.94 -7.28
CA ARG A 148 0.90 10.21 -6.02
C ARG A 148 -0.24 10.78 -5.20
N LYS A 149 -0.33 12.10 -5.05
CA LYS A 149 -1.40 12.75 -4.28
C LYS A 149 -2.77 12.51 -4.91
N THR A 150 -2.90 12.71 -6.22
CA THR A 150 -4.16 12.48 -6.92
C THR A 150 -4.58 11.01 -6.82
N SER A 151 -3.64 10.09 -6.98
CA SER A 151 -3.88 8.65 -6.84
C SER A 151 -4.42 8.28 -5.45
N VAL A 152 -3.83 8.81 -4.38
CA VAL A 152 -4.28 8.56 -3.01
C VAL A 152 -5.71 9.08 -2.80
N ASN A 153 -5.99 10.31 -3.25
CA ASN A 153 -7.32 10.90 -3.15
C ASN A 153 -8.38 10.11 -3.95
N LEU A 154 -8.00 9.57 -5.11
CA LEU A 154 -8.88 8.73 -5.94
C LEU A 154 -9.15 7.36 -5.30
N LEU A 155 -8.12 6.74 -4.72
CA LEU A 155 -8.28 5.51 -3.93
C LEU A 155 -9.16 5.72 -2.71
N GLU A 156 -9.03 6.85 -2.02
CA GLU A 156 -9.90 7.22 -0.90
C GLU A 156 -11.36 7.37 -1.35
N GLY A 157 -11.59 8.07 -2.47
CA GLY A 157 -12.93 8.19 -3.07
C GLY A 157 -13.53 6.84 -3.44
N LEU A 158 -12.73 5.92 -4.01
CA LEU A 158 -13.16 4.56 -4.35
C LEU A 158 -13.46 3.70 -3.11
N LEU A 159 -12.67 3.81 -2.05
CA LEU A 159 -12.90 3.09 -0.80
C LEU A 159 -14.23 3.51 -0.14
N ARG A 160 -14.60 4.80 -0.24
CA ARG A 160 -15.92 5.29 0.20
C ARG A 160 -17.08 4.80 -0.68
N LEU A 161 -16.78 4.32 -1.88
CA LEU A 161 -17.77 3.74 -2.77
C LEU A 161 -18.04 2.28 -2.51
N ALA A 162 -17.08 1.53 -1.95
CA ALA A 162 -17.19 0.10 -1.81
C ALA A 162 -18.35 -0.29 -0.87
N PRO A 163 -19.46 -0.85 -1.39
CA PRO A 163 -20.28 -1.72 -0.58
C PRO A 163 -19.49 -3.03 -0.42
N GLU A 164 -19.58 -3.69 0.74
CA GLU A 164 -18.87 -4.93 1.03
C GLU A 164 -18.79 -5.87 -0.19
N VAL A 165 -17.59 -6.03 -0.74
CA VAL A 165 -17.32 -7.09 -1.70
C VAL A 165 -17.33 -8.39 -0.91
N LYS A 166 -18.51 -9.01 -0.79
CA LYS A 166 -18.60 -10.41 -0.37
C LYS A 166 -17.74 -11.24 -1.34
N PRO A 167 -16.82 -12.08 -0.86
CA PRO A 167 -16.17 -13.07 -1.71
C PRO A 167 -17.24 -14.09 -2.10
N SER A 168 -17.96 -13.81 -3.20
CA SER A 168 -18.86 -14.78 -3.79
C SER A 168 -18.01 -15.93 -4.31
N SER A 169 -18.20 -17.08 -3.64
CA SER A 169 -17.79 -18.40 -4.07
C SER A 169 -18.03 -18.57 -5.56
N ARG A 170 -16.97 -18.58 -6.35
CA ARG A 170 -17.01 -19.28 -7.64
C ARG A 170 -17.11 -20.77 -7.32
N GLU A 171 -18.35 -21.23 -7.21
CA GLU A 171 -18.73 -22.62 -7.35
C GLU A 171 -18.09 -23.15 -8.63
N CYS A 172 -17.10 -24.02 -8.47
CA CYS A 172 -16.70 -24.92 -9.53
C CYS A 172 -17.79 -26.00 -9.59
N SER A 173 -18.81 -25.79 -10.42
CA SER A 173 -19.81 -26.83 -10.68
C SER A 173 -19.11 -28.10 -11.15
N PRO A 174 -19.50 -29.28 -10.63
CA PRO A 174 -18.93 -30.54 -11.09
C PRO A 174 -19.45 -30.83 -12.49
N GLY A 175 -18.57 -30.67 -13.48
CA GLY A 175 -18.80 -31.16 -14.85
C GLY A 175 -18.82 -32.68 -14.84
N GLY A 176 -20.02 -33.26 -14.72
CA GLY A 176 -20.27 -34.62 -15.13
C GLY A 176 -20.36 -34.70 -16.65
N ASN A 177 -19.50 -35.48 -17.28
CA ASN A 177 -19.91 -36.41 -18.34
C ASN A 177 -18.80 -37.44 -18.53
N GLY A 178 -19.12 -38.68 -18.17
CA GLY A 178 -18.42 -39.84 -18.69
C GLY A 178 -18.79 -40.03 -20.15
N VAL A 179 -17.77 -40.21 -20.99
CA VAL A 179 -17.89 -40.98 -22.23
C VAL A 179 -16.60 -41.79 -22.37
N GLU A 180 -16.83 -43.05 -22.70
CA GLU A 180 -15.95 -44.17 -23.02
C GLU A 180 -14.67 -43.83 -23.81
N ALA A 181 -13.58 -44.55 -23.54
CA ALA A 181 -12.74 -45.18 -24.57
C ALA A 181 -11.74 -46.18 -23.95
N GLU A 182 -11.83 -47.42 -24.45
CA GLU A 182 -10.85 -48.51 -24.58
C GLU A 182 -9.42 -48.32 -24.02
N ASN A 183 -8.95 -49.28 -23.21
CA ASN A 183 -8.12 -50.41 -23.68
C ASN A 183 -7.89 -51.42 -22.53
#